data_AF-A0A353F9A7-F1
#
_entry.id   AF-A0A353F9A7-F1
#
_cell.length_a   1.000
_cell.length_b   1.000
_cell.length_c   1.000
_cell.angle_alpha   90.00
_cell.angle_beta   90.00
_cell.angle_gamma   90.00
#
_symmetry.space_group_name_H-M   'P 1'
#
loop_
_entity.id
_entity.type
_entity.pdbx_description
1 polymer ?
#
loop_
_entity_poly.entity_id
_entity_poly.type
_entity_poly.pdbx_seq_one_letter_code
_entity_poly.pdbx_strand_id
1 'polypeptide(L)'
;MPMDKEKETRTSKFLSLVLRHQPETIHLEIDANGWANVQDLLQKINLYAFELTLNELEFVVSNNSKKRFTFSNDLTRIRASQGHSLEINLELQAETPPPVLYHGTATKNLDS
;
A
#
# COMPACT_ATOMS: atom_id res chain seq x y z
N MET A 1 13.32 -17.34 4.03
CA MET A 1 14.43 -16.69 4.76
C MET A 1 13.97 -15.32 5.20
N PRO A 2 14.37 -14.82 6.37
CA PRO A 2 14.00 -13.47 6.80
C PRO A 2 14.64 -12.44 5.88
N MET A 3 13.83 -11.49 5.41
CA MET A 3 14.27 -10.36 4.60
C MET A 3 15.10 -9.40 5.46
N ASP A 4 16.10 -8.75 4.87
CA ASP A 4 16.86 -7.71 5.55
C ASP A 4 15.93 -6.53 5.95
N LYS A 5 16.11 -5.99 7.16
CA LYS A 5 15.20 -4.98 7.75
C LYS A 5 15.27 -3.63 7.02
N GLU A 6 16.44 -3.27 6.49
CA GLU A 6 16.61 -2.07 5.67
C GLU A 6 15.88 -2.25 4.33
N LYS A 7 16.05 -3.41 3.69
CA LYS A 7 15.34 -3.78 2.47
C LYS A 7 13.82 -3.79 2.67
N GLU A 8 13.34 -4.35 3.78
CA GLU A 8 11.91 -4.38 4.14
C GLU A 8 11.35 -2.95 4.28
N THR A 9 12.05 -2.09 5.04
CA THR A 9 11.65 -0.70 5.26
C THR A 9 11.61 0.09 3.95
N ARG A 10 12.64 -0.08 3.11
CA ARG A 10 12.72 0.57 1.79
C ARG A 10 11.58 0.12 0.88
N THR A 11 11.32 -1.19 0.83
CA THR A 11 10.23 -1.77 0.05
C THR A 11 8.87 -1.26 0.53
N SER A 12 8.61 -1.26 1.84
CA SER A 12 7.36 -0.76 2.42
C SER A 12 7.12 0.73 2.14
N LYS A 13 8.17 1.55 2.17
CA LYS A 13 8.09 2.97 1.77
C LYS A 13 7.78 3.12 0.29
N PHE A 14 8.45 2.36 -0.57
CA PHE A 14 8.25 2.44 -2.02
C PHE A 14 6.85 1.96 -2.43
N LEU A 15 6.38 0.85 -1.86
CA LEU A 15 5.00 0.38 -2.05
C LEU A 15 3.97 1.42 -1.59
N SER A 16 4.24 2.12 -0.49
CA SER A 16 3.35 3.20 -0.03
C SER A 16 3.33 4.36 -1.02
N LEU A 17 4.46 4.69 -1.66
CA LEU A 17 4.51 5.73 -2.69
C LEU A 17 3.68 5.33 -3.91
N VAL A 18 3.99 4.18 -4.52
CA VAL A 18 3.40 3.79 -5.81
C VAL A 18 1.94 3.35 -5.69
N LEU A 19 1.53 2.71 -4.59
CA LEU A 19 0.15 2.25 -4.42
C LEU A 19 -0.81 3.33 -3.89
N ARG A 20 -0.31 4.45 -3.33
CA ARG A 20 -1.18 5.48 -2.71
C ARG A 20 -1.12 6.83 -3.38
N HIS A 21 0.02 7.18 -3.97
CA HIS A 21 0.31 8.56 -4.36
C HIS A 21 0.75 8.68 -5.81
N GLN A 22 1.69 7.84 -6.26
CA GLN A 22 2.40 8.04 -7.54
C GLN A 22 2.66 6.73 -8.30
N PRO A 23 1.62 6.01 -8.75
CA PRO A 23 1.77 4.79 -9.55
C PRO A 23 2.56 5.01 -10.85
N GLU A 24 2.48 6.22 -11.42
CA GLU A 24 3.21 6.65 -12.60
C GLU A 24 4.74 6.59 -12.45
N THR A 25 5.26 6.62 -11.21
CA THR A 25 6.72 6.51 -10.94
C THR A 25 7.32 5.27 -11.61
N ILE A 26 6.58 4.17 -11.63
CA ILE A 26 6.98 2.92 -12.29
C ILE A 26 6.05 2.56 -13.45
N HIS A 27 5.21 3.51 -13.88
CA HIS A 27 4.14 3.31 -14.86
C HIS A 27 3.20 2.16 -14.48
N LEU A 28 2.90 1.99 -13.19
CA LEU A 28 1.96 0.97 -12.72
C LEU A 28 0.54 1.41 -13.01
N GLU A 29 -0.28 0.49 -13.51
CA GLU A 29 -1.72 0.74 -13.62
C GLU A 29 -2.42 0.33 -12.33
N ILE A 30 -3.25 1.24 -11.82
CA ILE A 30 -4.12 1.01 -10.66
C ILE A 30 -5.55 1.20 -11.11
N ASP A 31 -6.42 0.24 -10.79
CA ASP A 31 -7.84 0.33 -11.10
C ASP A 31 -8.59 1.31 -10.20
N ALA A 32 -9.86 1.57 -10.53
CA ALA A 32 -10.73 2.48 -9.77
C ALA A 32 -10.89 2.08 -8.29
N ASN A 33 -10.61 0.83 -7.92
CA ASN A 33 -10.72 0.28 -6.58
C ASN A 33 -9.36 0.19 -5.85
N GLY A 34 -8.30 0.74 -6.45
CA GLY A 34 -6.94 0.79 -5.91
C GLY A 34 -6.10 -0.46 -6.18
N TRP A 35 -6.59 -1.44 -6.96
CA TRP A 35 -5.86 -2.67 -7.23
C TRP A 35 -4.85 -2.52 -8.37
N ALA A 36 -3.66 -3.07 -8.15
CA ALA A 36 -2.64 -3.30 -9.15
C ALA A 36 -2.40 -4.80 -9.33
N ASN A 37 -1.98 -5.22 -10.53
CA ASN A 37 -1.54 -6.59 -10.78
C ASN A 37 -0.17 -6.84 -10.08
N VAL A 38 -0.06 -7.95 -9.35
CA VAL A 38 1.15 -8.29 -8.58
C VAL A 38 2.34 -8.58 -9.49
N GLN A 39 2.14 -9.29 -10.58
CA GLN A 39 3.22 -9.63 -11.50
C GLN A 39 3.75 -8.38 -12.22
N ASP A 40 2.84 -7.51 -12.64
CA ASP A 40 3.19 -6.23 -13.26
C ASP A 40 3.92 -5.31 -12.27
N LEU A 41 3.44 -5.23 -11.02
CA LEU A 41 4.11 -4.52 -9.94
C LEU A 41 5.54 -5.04 -9.74
N LEU A 42 5.73 -6.35 -9.58
CA LEU A 42 7.05 -6.95 -9.38
C LEU A 42 7.99 -6.66 -10.56
N GLN A 43 7.50 -6.80 -11.79
CA GLN A 43 8.27 -6.49 -12.99
C GLN A 43 8.71 -5.03 -13.01
N LYS A 44 7.78 -4.09 -12.82
CA LYS A 44 8.04 -2.65 -12.88
C LYS A 44 8.92 -2.16 -11.73
N ILE A 45 8.71 -2.68 -10.52
CA ILE A 45 9.56 -2.41 -9.35
C ILE A 45 10.98 -2.88 -9.62
N ASN A 46 11.15 -4.08 -10.18
CA ASN A 46 12.49 -4.63 -10.42
C ASN A 46 13.24 -3.92 -11.54
N LEU A 47 12.53 -3.41 -12.56
CA LEU A 47 13.11 -2.49 -13.55
C LEU A 47 13.61 -1.18 -12.94
N TYR A 48 13.00 -0.74 -11.82
CA TYR A 48 13.38 0.46 -11.08
C TYR A 48 14.49 0.22 -10.03
N ALA A 49 15.27 -0.86 -10.18
CA ALA A 49 16.39 -1.26 -9.32
C ALA A 49 16.01 -1.81 -7.93
N PHE A 50 14.85 -2.45 -7.82
CA PHE A 50 14.58 -3.35 -6.70
C PHE A 50 14.89 -4.80 -7.10
N GLU A 51 15.29 -5.62 -6.13
CA GLU A 51 15.36 -7.07 -6.28
C GLU A 51 14.28 -7.67 -5.39
N LEU A 52 13.03 -7.52 -5.79
CA LEU A 52 11.86 -7.94 -5.02
C LEU A 52 11.26 -9.21 -5.62
N THR A 53 11.17 -10.25 -4.82
CA THR A 53 10.47 -11.50 -5.16
C THR A 53 9.05 -11.51 -4.62
N LEU A 54 8.19 -12.39 -5.15
CA LEU A 54 6.83 -12.59 -4.63
C LEU A 54 6.85 -12.96 -3.13
N ASN A 55 7.72 -13.89 -2.73
CA ASN A 55 7.87 -14.30 -1.33
C ASN A 55 8.25 -13.13 -0.41
N GLU A 56 9.11 -12.22 -0.87
CA GLU A 56 9.47 -11.03 -0.11
C GLU A 56 8.33 -10.01 -0.06
N LEU A 57 7.59 -9.84 -1.15
CA LEU A 57 6.40 -9.01 -1.16
C LEU A 57 5.35 -9.53 -0.17
N GLU A 58 5.09 -10.85 -0.18
CA GLU A 58 4.21 -11.51 0.79
C GLU A 58 4.70 -11.31 2.24
N PHE A 59 6.01 -11.41 2.47
CA PHE A 59 6.61 -11.12 3.76
C PHE A 59 6.37 -9.66 4.19
N VAL A 60 6.58 -8.68 3.31
CA VAL A 60 6.33 -7.26 3.62
C VAL A 60 4.85 -6.98 3.91
N VAL A 61 3.93 -7.62 3.20
CA VAL A 61 2.48 -7.44 3.43
C VAL A 61 2.05 -8.08 4.75
N SER A 62 2.52 -9.30 5.04
CA SER A 62 2.17 -10.04 6.26
C SER A 62 2.80 -9.46 7.52
N ASN A 63 4.05 -8.99 7.44
CA ASN A 63 4.77 -8.40 8.58
C ASN A 63 4.41 -6.92 8.82
N ASN A 64 3.50 -6.36 8.02
CA ASN A 64 3.09 -4.97 8.15
C ASN A 64 2.18 -4.80 9.39
N SER A 65 2.77 -4.33 10.49
CA SER A 65 2.06 -4.05 11.75
C SER A 65 0.85 -3.13 11.63
N LYS A 66 0.77 -2.33 10.55
CA LYS A 66 -0.33 -1.39 10.28
C LYS A 66 -1.29 -1.88 9.20
N LYS A 67 -1.16 -3.13 8.72
CA LYS A 67 -1.96 -3.75 7.64
C LYS A 67 -2.16 -2.80 6.44
N ARG A 68 -1.08 -2.11 6.04
CA ARG A 68 -1.12 -1.03 5.04
C ARG A 68 -1.45 -1.48 3.63
N PHE A 69 -1.27 -2.76 3.35
CA PHE A 69 -1.42 -3.40 2.05
C PHE A 69 -2.28 -4.64 2.21
N THR A 70 -2.94 -5.06 1.14
CA THR A 70 -3.77 -6.27 1.10
C THR A 70 -3.68 -6.90 -0.28
N PHE A 71 -3.60 -8.21 -0.32
CA PHE A 71 -3.73 -9.00 -1.54
C PHE A 71 -5.19 -9.38 -1.80
N SER A 72 -5.52 -9.64 -3.06
CA SER A 72 -6.73 -10.36 -3.43
C SER A 72 -6.65 -11.82 -2.97
N ASN A 73 -7.80 -12.50 -2.91
CA ASN A 73 -7.88 -13.89 -2.42
C ASN A 73 -7.03 -14.89 -3.22
N ASP A 74 -6.78 -14.59 -4.49
CA ASP A 74 -5.97 -15.36 -5.43
C ASP A 74 -4.51 -14.87 -5.53
N LEU A 75 -4.11 -13.88 -4.72
CA LEU A 75 -2.78 -13.25 -4.71
C LEU A 75 -2.35 -12.61 -6.05
N THR A 76 -3.27 -12.43 -7.00
CA THR A 76 -2.97 -11.83 -8.31
C THR A 76 -2.95 -10.31 -8.29
N ARG A 77 -3.62 -9.71 -7.29
CA ARG A 77 -3.75 -8.25 -7.14
C ARG A 77 -3.34 -7.79 -5.74
N ILE A 78 -2.82 -6.59 -5.67
CA ILE A 78 -2.44 -5.91 -4.42
C ILE A 78 -2.94 -4.47 -4.44
N ARG A 79 -3.37 -3.98 -3.28
CA ARG A 79 -3.71 -2.56 -3.07
C ARG A 79 -3.26 -2.07 -1.71
N ALA A 80 -3.19 -0.75 -1.55
CA ALA A 80 -3.12 -0.17 -0.22
C ALA A 80 -4.50 -0.25 0.46
N SER A 81 -4.51 -0.44 1.78
CA SER A 81 -5.76 -0.60 2.53
C SER A 81 -6.43 0.74 2.83
N GLN A 82 -5.65 1.82 2.94
CA GLN A 82 -6.09 3.17 3.31
C GLN A 82 -5.07 4.23 2.87
N GLY A 83 -5.51 5.49 2.78
CA GLY A 83 -4.63 6.66 2.63
C GLY A 83 -4.18 6.94 1.20
N HIS A 84 -5.05 6.73 0.23
CA HIS A 84 -4.81 7.12 -1.16
C HIS A 84 -4.99 8.63 -1.30
N SER A 85 -4.10 9.26 -2.04
CA SER A 85 -4.29 10.62 -2.55
C SER A 85 -4.89 10.62 -3.96
N LEU A 86 -4.98 9.45 -4.58
CA LEU A 86 -5.68 9.21 -5.84
C LEU A 86 -7.18 9.09 -5.59
N GLU A 87 -7.99 9.54 -6.55
CA GLU A 87 -9.43 9.26 -6.56
C GLU A 87 -9.66 7.76 -6.82
N ILE A 88 -9.84 7.00 -5.74
CA ILE A 88 -10.23 5.60 -5.81
C ILE A 88 -11.50 5.37 -4.98
N ASN A 89 -12.36 4.48 -5.47
CA ASN A 89 -13.52 4.01 -4.75
C ASN A 89 -13.21 2.64 -4.13
N LEU A 90 -12.92 2.60 -2.83
CA LEU A 90 -12.61 1.33 -2.15
C LEU A 90 -13.83 0.40 -1.99
N GLU A 91 -15.03 0.84 -2.37
CA GLU A 91 -16.32 0.15 -2.17
C GLU A 91 -16.50 -0.31 -0.71
N LEU A 92 -16.04 0.51 0.24
CA LEU A 92 -16.16 0.20 1.66
C LEU A 92 -17.64 0.17 2.05
N GLN A 93 -18.01 -0.89 2.77
CA GLN A 93 -19.33 -0.94 3.39
C GLN A 93 -19.39 0.11 4.50
N ALA A 94 -20.41 0.96 4.45
CA ALA A 94 -20.68 1.90 5.52
C ALA A 94 -21.03 1.11 6.79
N GLU A 95 -20.26 1.34 7.85
CA GLU A 95 -20.48 0.74 9.17
C GLU A 95 -20.74 1.84 10.19
N THR A 96 -21.61 1.58 11.16
CA THR A 96 -21.87 2.52 12.25
C THR A 96 -20.62 2.64 13.11
N PRO A 97 -19.99 3.83 13.18
CA PRO A 97 -18.80 3.99 13.99
C PRO A 97 -19.15 3.92 15.49
N PRO A 98 -18.16 3.65 16.36
CA PRO A 98 -18.31 3.83 17.80
C PRO A 98 -18.73 5.27 18.15
N PRO A 99 -19.37 5.51 19.31
CA PRO A 99 -19.80 6.84 19.72
C PRO A 99 -18.68 7.88 19.83
N VAL A 100 -17.43 7.43 20.00
CA VAL A 100 -16.24 8.28 20.12
C VAL A 100 -15.14 7.74 19.24
N LEU A 101 -14.54 8.62 18.43
CA LEU A 101 -13.34 8.40 17.65
C LEU A 101 -12.32 9.50 17.96
N TYR A 102 -11.03 9.21 17.76
CA TYR A 102 -9.95 10.15 18.01
C TYR A 102 -9.20 10.46 16.71
N HIS A 103 -8.85 11.73 16.51
CA HIS A 103 -7.96 12.18 15.45
C HIS A 103 -6.80 12.95 16.08
N GLY A 104 -5.59 12.40 15.98
CA GLY A 104 -4.37 13.11 16.43
C GLY A 104 -3.91 14.10 15.36
N THR A 105 -3.79 15.38 15.72
CA THR A 105 -3.27 16.44 14.83
C THR A 105 -2.16 17.23 15.52
N ALA A 106 -1.37 17.98 14.76
CA ALA A 106 -0.37 18.89 15.31
C ALA A 106 -1.05 20.09 15.99
N THR A 107 -0.49 20.61 17.08
CA THR A 107 -1.07 21.74 17.84
C THR A 107 -1.35 22.96 16.97
N LYS A 108 -0.49 23.23 15.98
CA LYS A 108 -0.66 24.31 15.00
C LYS A 108 -1.93 24.21 14.13
N ASN A 109 -2.55 23.03 14.05
CA ASN A 109 -3.75 22.78 13.25
C ASN A 109 -5.05 22.88 14.08
N LEU A 110 -4.97 23.27 15.37
CA LEU A 110 -6.16 23.37 16.24
C LEU A 110 -7.06 24.56 15.86
N ASP A 111 -6.48 25.61 15.30
CA ASP A 111 -7.17 26.86 14.96
C ASP A 111 -7.41 27.04 13.44
N SER A 112 -7.18 25.99 12.63
CA SER A 112 -7.29 26.02 11.16
C SER A 112 -8.65 25.60 10.63
#